data_AF-A0A6S6QT40-F1
#
_entry.id   AF-A0A6S6QT40-F1
#
_cell.length_a   1.000
_cell.length_b   1.000
_cell.length_c   1.000
_cell.angle_alpha   90.00
_cell.angle_beta   90.00
_cell.angle_gamma   90.00
#
_symmetry.space_group_name_H-M   'P 1'
#
loop_
_entity.id
_entity.type
_entity.pdbx_description
1 polymer ?
#
loop_
_entity_poly.entity_id
_entity_poly.type
_entity_poly.pdbx_seq_one_letter_code
_entity_poly.pdbx_strand_id
1 'polypeptide(L)'
;MISPKEFAKKWKELWEKDPIKFSAEVLKGLEVDEEVKSFLMEGGLPDEAPLLNFETELPLYAIEEDLSDYKYLGFTSWGDPICLYEGDGSVVYLDHENDYEYETFINSSIPQLAETLLVYSQMIQEARKENGEDAILNNNIPERLKHWLLEELKRIDPPAVEGGFWQAELENLDEE
;
A
#
# COMPACT_ATOMS: atom_id res chain seq x y z
N MET A 1 -5.36 -8.52 -10.93
CA MET A 1 -3.99 -8.11 -11.29
C MET A 1 -4.07 -7.10 -12.42
N ILE A 2 -4.26 -5.85 -12.02
CA ILE A 2 -4.15 -4.67 -12.87
C ILE A 2 -2.77 -4.61 -13.54
N SER A 3 -2.68 -4.11 -14.77
CA SER A 3 -1.37 -3.90 -15.41
C SER A 3 -0.69 -2.63 -14.88
N PRO A 4 0.67 -2.53 -14.90
CA PRO A 4 1.38 -1.35 -14.40
C PRO A 4 0.92 -0.04 -15.05
N LYS A 5 0.75 -0.05 -16.39
CA LYS A 5 0.27 1.10 -17.15
C LYS A 5 -1.17 1.48 -16.82
N GLU A 6 -2.02 0.48 -16.58
CA GLU A 6 -3.41 0.71 -16.19
C GLU A 6 -3.51 1.29 -14.78
N PHE A 7 -2.71 0.78 -13.84
CA PHE A 7 -2.60 1.34 -12.49
C PHE A 7 -2.21 2.82 -12.55
N ALA A 8 -1.10 3.14 -13.22
CA ALA A 8 -0.62 4.52 -13.29
C ALA A 8 -1.65 5.48 -13.91
N LYS A 9 -2.36 5.01 -14.94
CA LYS A 9 -3.45 5.77 -15.55
C LYS A 9 -4.59 6.02 -14.56
N LYS A 10 -5.11 4.98 -13.91
CA LYS A 10 -6.23 5.10 -12.96
C LYS A 10 -5.86 5.94 -11.75
N TRP A 11 -4.63 5.80 -11.25
CA TRP A 11 -4.13 6.61 -10.14
C TRP A 11 -4.10 8.09 -10.50
N LYS A 12 -3.53 8.43 -11.66
CA LYS A 12 -3.51 9.79 -12.18
C LYS A 12 -4.91 10.37 -12.39
N GLU A 13 -5.85 9.57 -12.88
CA GLU A 13 -7.25 10.00 -13.05
C GLU A 13 -7.93 10.26 -11.70
N LEU A 14 -7.59 9.53 -10.65
CA LEU A 14 -8.21 9.62 -9.34
C LEU A 14 -7.65 10.77 -8.49
N TRP A 15 -6.34 11.00 -8.54
CA TRP A 15 -5.63 11.95 -7.66
C TRP A 15 -4.95 13.10 -8.42
N GLU A 16 -5.09 13.18 -9.74
CA GLU A 16 -4.42 14.17 -10.60
C GLU A 16 -2.89 14.18 -10.47
N LYS A 17 -2.31 13.06 -10.01
CA LYS A 17 -0.88 12.92 -9.71
C LYS A 17 -0.32 11.63 -10.30
N ASP A 18 0.85 11.72 -10.93
CA ASP A 18 1.54 10.55 -11.44
C ASP A 18 2.20 9.76 -10.30
N PRO A 19 2.16 8.41 -10.31
CA PRO A 19 2.96 7.60 -9.38
C PRO A 19 4.47 7.83 -9.56
N ILE A 20 5.22 7.69 -8.47
CA ILE A 20 6.68 7.65 -8.48
C ILE A 20 7.18 6.32 -9.03
N LYS A 21 8.19 6.38 -9.89
CA LYS A 21 8.75 5.21 -10.58
C LYS A 21 10.15 4.94 -10.11
N PHE A 22 10.47 3.66 -9.97
CA PHE A 22 11.77 3.22 -9.50
C PHE A 22 12.75 3.09 -10.67
N SER A 23 13.96 3.58 -10.48
CA SER A 23 15.00 3.47 -11.51
C SER A 23 15.50 2.03 -11.61
N ALA A 24 15.98 1.65 -12.80
CA ALA A 24 16.61 0.34 -12.99
C ALA A 24 17.84 0.13 -12.09
N GLU A 25 18.47 1.20 -11.58
CA GLU A 25 19.61 1.11 -10.67
C GLU A 25 19.17 0.68 -9.27
N VAL A 26 18.06 1.25 -8.76
CA VAL A 26 17.45 0.84 -7.48
C VAL A 26 16.96 -0.61 -7.56
N LEU A 27 16.30 -0.98 -8.66
CA LEU A 27 15.71 -2.31 -8.82
C LEU A 27 16.72 -3.44 -9.06
N LYS A 28 17.94 -3.12 -9.52
CA LYS A 28 19.01 -4.13 -9.71
C LYS A 28 19.44 -4.81 -8.42
N GLY A 29 19.28 -4.14 -7.29
CA GLY A 29 19.61 -4.66 -5.96
C GLY A 29 18.50 -5.50 -5.33
N LEU A 30 17.36 -5.69 -6.01
CA LEU A 30 16.23 -6.45 -5.49
C LEU A 30 16.23 -7.89 -6.02
N GLU A 31 16.16 -8.85 -5.11
CA GLU A 31 16.03 -10.28 -5.40
C GLU A 31 14.55 -10.70 -5.54
N VAL A 32 13.77 -9.92 -6.28
CA VAL A 32 12.34 -10.17 -6.54
C VAL A 32 12.04 -10.48 -8.00
N ASP A 33 10.84 -11.02 -8.22
CA ASP A 33 10.32 -11.39 -9.54
C ASP A 33 10.32 -10.23 -10.55
N GLU A 34 10.50 -10.57 -11.82
CA GLU A 34 10.51 -9.59 -12.92
C GLU A 34 9.17 -8.86 -13.08
N GLU A 35 8.07 -9.48 -12.67
CA GLU A 35 6.75 -8.82 -12.63
C GLU A 35 6.76 -7.64 -11.65
N VAL A 36 7.32 -7.81 -10.46
CA VAL A 36 7.44 -6.76 -9.44
C VAL A 36 8.33 -5.63 -9.96
N LYS A 37 9.49 -5.95 -10.53
CA LYS A 37 10.40 -4.96 -11.12
C LYS A 37 9.74 -4.18 -12.26
N SER A 38 9.03 -4.86 -13.16
CA SER A 38 8.28 -4.22 -14.24
C SER A 38 7.19 -3.29 -13.68
N PHE A 39 6.49 -3.71 -12.63
CA PHE A 39 5.46 -2.89 -11.99
C PHE A 39 6.03 -1.60 -11.40
N LEU A 40 7.10 -1.70 -10.61
CA LEU A 40 7.76 -0.55 -9.99
C LEU A 40 8.39 0.40 -11.02
N MET A 41 8.86 -0.12 -12.15
CA MET A 41 9.49 0.68 -13.20
C MET A 41 8.47 1.36 -14.14
N GLU A 42 7.42 0.64 -14.54
CA GLU A 42 6.45 1.14 -15.53
C GLU A 42 5.26 1.84 -14.88
N GLY A 43 4.71 1.22 -13.84
CA GLY A 43 3.52 1.68 -13.11
C GLY A 43 3.86 2.60 -11.96
N GLY A 44 4.90 2.25 -11.19
CA GLY A 44 5.30 2.96 -10.00
C GLY A 44 4.38 2.69 -8.80
N LEU A 45 4.64 3.42 -7.71
CA LEU A 45 3.80 3.50 -6.52
C LEU A 45 3.39 4.96 -6.29
N PRO A 46 2.29 5.24 -5.61
CA PRO A 46 1.94 6.62 -5.31
C PRO A 46 2.90 7.21 -4.29
N ASP A 47 3.33 8.46 -4.42
CA ASP A 47 4.18 9.06 -3.37
C ASP A 47 3.41 9.26 -2.07
N GLU A 48 2.14 9.65 -2.17
CA GLU A 48 1.20 9.74 -1.07
C GLU A 48 -0.05 8.93 -1.43
N ALA A 49 -0.36 7.94 -0.59
CA ALA A 49 -1.63 7.23 -0.58
C ALA A 49 -2.30 7.43 0.79
N PRO A 50 -3.60 7.15 0.91
CA PRO A 50 -4.24 7.10 2.23
C PRO A 50 -3.46 6.15 3.15
N LEU A 51 -3.01 6.68 4.29
CA LEU A 51 -2.29 5.98 5.36
C LEU A 51 -0.85 5.50 5.04
N LEU A 52 -0.45 5.50 3.78
CA LEU A 52 0.83 4.94 3.31
C LEU A 52 1.53 5.95 2.40
N ASN A 53 2.82 6.20 2.64
CA ASN A 53 3.65 7.07 1.81
C ASN A 53 4.76 6.23 1.19
N PHE A 54 5.04 6.41 -0.09
CA PHE A 54 6.10 5.67 -0.78
C PHE A 54 7.17 6.61 -1.31
N GLU A 55 8.40 6.11 -1.30
CA GLU A 55 9.58 6.88 -1.67
C GLU A 55 10.53 6.03 -2.51
N THR A 56 11.25 6.67 -3.43
CA THR A 56 12.24 5.99 -4.27
C THR A 56 13.64 5.98 -3.68
N GLU A 57 13.87 6.77 -2.63
CA GLU A 57 15.17 6.89 -1.96
C GLU A 57 15.13 6.11 -0.65
N LEU A 58 16.18 5.32 -0.39
CA LEU A 58 16.34 4.63 0.88
C LEU A 58 16.71 5.66 1.96
N PRO A 59 16.06 5.67 3.14
CA PRO A 59 16.57 6.42 4.27
C PRO A 59 17.96 5.88 4.64
N LEU A 60 18.92 6.79 4.82
CA LEU A 60 20.34 6.51 5.07
C LEU A 60 20.65 5.67 6.33
N TYR A 61 19.64 5.25 7.11
CA TYR A 61 19.82 4.89 8.52
C TYR A 61 19.26 3.53 8.97
N ALA A 62 18.42 2.82 8.22
CA ALA A 62 17.40 2.02 8.91
C ALA A 62 17.28 0.57 8.46
N ILE A 63 18.36 -0.21 8.44
CA ILE A 63 18.27 -1.67 8.39
C ILE A 63 19.48 -2.24 9.16
N GLU A 64 19.24 -2.82 10.35
CA GLU A 64 20.25 -3.60 11.08
C GLU A 64 20.69 -4.82 10.23
N GLU A 65 21.85 -5.42 10.49
CA GLU A 65 22.37 -6.53 9.64
C GLU A 65 21.36 -7.68 9.43
N ASP A 66 20.43 -7.89 10.37
CA ASP A 66 19.41 -8.94 10.34
C ASP A 66 18.14 -8.60 9.52
N LEU A 67 18.02 -7.38 8.98
CA LEU A 67 16.86 -6.95 8.18
C LEU A 67 17.18 -6.85 6.68
N SER A 68 18.25 -7.49 6.21
CA SER A 68 18.73 -7.39 4.83
C SER A 68 17.70 -7.78 3.77
N ASP A 69 16.78 -8.69 4.11
CA ASP A 69 15.74 -9.22 3.20
C ASP A 69 14.55 -8.26 3.06
N TYR A 70 14.50 -7.19 3.86
CA TYR A 70 13.45 -6.18 3.82
C TYR A 70 13.93 -4.96 3.03
N LYS A 71 13.25 -4.67 1.93
CA LYS A 71 13.62 -3.59 1.03
C LYS A 71 12.66 -2.43 1.20
N TYR A 72 13.14 -1.33 1.76
CA TYR A 72 12.32 -0.15 2.04
C TYR A 72 11.61 0.37 0.80
N LEU A 73 10.32 0.65 0.95
CA LEU A 73 9.44 1.23 -0.06
C LEU A 73 8.86 2.59 0.38
N GLY A 74 8.91 2.91 1.67
CA GLY A 74 8.22 4.08 2.22
C GLY A 74 7.87 3.91 3.69
N PHE A 75 6.85 4.61 4.18
CA PHE A 75 6.45 4.59 5.58
C PHE A 75 4.94 4.75 5.78
N THR A 76 4.42 4.17 6.88
CA THR A 76 3.03 4.33 7.31
C THR A 76 2.79 5.74 7.85
N SER A 77 1.53 6.14 8.06
CA SER A 77 1.21 7.43 8.69
C SER A 77 1.74 7.59 10.12
N TRP A 78 2.16 6.49 10.76
CA TRP A 78 2.78 6.45 12.08
C TRP A 78 4.31 6.49 12.04
N GLY A 79 4.90 6.41 10.85
CA GLY A 79 6.35 6.46 10.63
C GLY A 79 7.03 5.09 10.55
N ASP A 80 6.27 3.99 10.55
CA ASP A 80 6.83 2.64 10.42
C ASP A 80 7.30 2.39 8.97
N PRO A 81 8.50 1.83 8.76
CA PRO A 81 8.98 1.50 7.43
C PRO A 81 8.11 0.43 6.76
N ILE A 82 7.63 0.75 5.56
CA ILE A 82 6.99 -0.19 4.64
C ILE A 82 8.10 -0.84 3.82
N CYS A 83 8.08 -2.17 3.74
CA CYS A 83 9.11 -2.98 3.11
C CYS A 83 8.53 -3.98 2.12
N LEU A 84 9.28 -4.24 1.06
CA LEU A 84 9.15 -5.43 0.22
C LEU A 84 10.01 -6.54 0.83
N TYR A 85 9.39 -7.64 1.25
CA TYR A 85 10.12 -8.79 1.75
C TYR A 85 10.58 -9.67 0.59
N GLU A 86 11.89 -9.87 0.45
CA GLU A 86 12.46 -10.62 -0.69
C GLU A 86 12.23 -12.13 -0.61
N GLY A 87 11.89 -12.67 0.57
CA GLY A 87 11.65 -14.10 0.73
C GLY A 87 10.47 -14.62 -0.10
N ASP A 88 9.38 -13.85 -0.18
CA ASP A 88 8.16 -14.22 -0.94
C ASP A 88 7.56 -13.09 -1.78
N GLY A 89 8.13 -11.88 -1.75
CA GLY A 89 7.66 -10.72 -2.50
C GLY A 89 6.49 -9.97 -1.84
N SER A 90 6.13 -10.31 -0.60
CA SER A 90 5.08 -9.61 0.15
C SER A 90 5.49 -8.20 0.55
N VAL A 91 4.47 -7.38 0.79
CA VAL A 91 4.60 -6.04 1.32
C VAL A 91 4.17 -6.07 2.78
N VAL A 92 5.04 -5.56 3.65
CA VAL A 92 4.87 -5.53 5.10
C VAL A 92 5.24 -4.16 5.63
N TYR A 93 4.90 -3.85 6.88
CA TYR A 93 5.61 -2.83 7.64
C TYR A 93 6.28 -3.45 8.87
N LEU A 94 7.39 -2.85 9.31
CA LEU A 94 8.10 -3.25 10.52
C LEU A 94 7.82 -2.25 11.63
N ASP A 95 7.30 -2.71 12.76
CA ASP A 95 6.97 -1.86 13.91
C ASP A 95 8.25 -1.28 14.54
N HIS A 96 8.47 0.03 14.36
CA HIS A 96 9.67 0.69 14.85
C HIS A 96 9.67 0.90 16.37
N GLU A 97 8.51 0.83 17.05
CA GLU A 97 8.41 1.00 18.50
C GLU A 97 8.82 -0.26 19.26
N ASN A 98 8.81 -1.42 18.60
CA ASN A 98 9.17 -2.71 19.16
C ASN A 98 10.47 -3.26 18.54
N ASP A 99 11.47 -2.41 18.34
CA ASP A 99 12.79 -2.78 17.79
C ASP A 99 12.70 -3.54 16.44
N TYR A 100 11.66 -3.27 15.63
CA TYR A 100 11.37 -3.98 14.37
C TYR A 100 11.09 -5.48 14.53
N GLU A 101 10.81 -5.98 15.75
CA GLU A 101 10.54 -7.39 16.01
C GLU A 101 9.18 -7.86 15.48
N TYR A 102 8.25 -6.93 15.24
CA TYR A 102 6.92 -7.24 14.73
C TYR A 102 6.76 -6.81 13.29
N GLU A 103 6.65 -7.81 12.43
CA GLU A 103 6.24 -7.66 11.04
C GLU A 103 4.72 -7.68 10.96
N THR A 104 4.15 -6.69 10.26
CA THR A 104 2.72 -6.68 9.94
C THR A 104 2.51 -6.73 8.44
N PHE A 105 1.75 -7.73 8.01
CA PHE A 105 1.40 -7.94 6.61
C PHE A 105 0.51 -6.81 6.06
N ILE A 106 0.82 -6.37 4.84
CA ILE A 106 0.01 -5.40 4.09
C ILE A 106 -0.61 -6.10 2.86
N ASN A 107 0.22 -6.64 1.96
CA ASN A 107 -0.26 -7.27 0.73
C ASN A 107 0.70 -8.36 0.23
N SER A 108 0.17 -9.32 -0.53
CA SER A 108 0.94 -10.47 -1.04
C SER A 108 1.97 -10.09 -2.10
N SER A 109 1.76 -8.98 -2.82
CA SER A 109 2.78 -8.42 -3.73
C SER A 109 2.46 -6.99 -4.17
N ILE A 110 3.39 -6.34 -4.89
CA ILE A 110 3.23 -4.98 -5.43
C ILE A 110 1.98 -4.80 -6.31
N PRO A 111 1.69 -5.67 -7.30
CA PRO A 111 0.42 -5.57 -8.04
C PRO A 111 -0.85 -5.62 -7.16
N GLN A 112 -0.90 -6.50 -6.15
CA GLN A 112 -2.04 -6.56 -5.22
C GLN A 112 -2.13 -5.28 -4.37
N LEU A 113 -1.01 -4.79 -3.85
CA LEU A 113 -0.93 -3.51 -3.15
C LEU A 113 -1.48 -2.38 -4.04
N ALA A 114 -1.01 -2.27 -5.27
CA ALA A 114 -1.41 -1.23 -6.20
C ALA A 114 -2.92 -1.26 -6.51
N GLU A 115 -3.50 -2.45 -6.70
CA GLU A 115 -4.95 -2.60 -6.92
C GLU A 115 -5.74 -2.27 -5.63
N THR A 116 -5.24 -2.69 -4.47
CA THR A 116 -5.81 -2.38 -3.15
C THR A 116 -5.84 -0.88 -2.87
N LEU A 117 -4.72 -0.17 -3.09
CA LEU A 117 -4.61 1.28 -2.93
C LEU A 117 -5.62 2.03 -3.80
N LEU A 118 -5.84 1.56 -5.04
CA LEU A 118 -6.83 2.15 -5.94
C LEU A 118 -8.26 1.99 -5.40
N VAL A 119 -8.64 0.79 -4.97
CA VAL A 119 -10.00 0.52 -4.46
C VAL A 119 -10.24 1.30 -3.17
N TYR A 120 -9.25 1.33 -2.26
CA TYR A 120 -9.35 2.13 -1.04
C TYR A 120 -9.52 3.62 -1.34
N SER A 121 -8.72 4.15 -2.27
CA SER A 121 -8.83 5.54 -2.71
C SER A 121 -10.18 5.84 -3.39
N GLN A 122 -10.74 4.89 -4.14
CA GLN A 122 -12.07 5.02 -4.75
C GLN A 122 -13.16 5.09 -3.69
N MET A 123 -13.07 4.26 -2.64
CA MET A 123 -13.98 4.33 -1.49
C MET A 123 -13.95 5.74 -0.89
N ILE A 124 -12.77 6.31 -0.68
CA ILE A 124 -12.61 7.67 -0.13
C ILE A 124 -13.28 8.72 -1.01
N GLN A 125 -13.03 8.69 -2.32
CA GLN A 125 -13.59 9.68 -3.24
C GLN A 125 -15.12 9.59 -3.32
N GLU A 126 -15.70 8.38 -3.31
CA GLU A 126 -17.15 8.22 -3.30
C GLU A 126 -17.75 8.62 -1.94
N ALA A 127 -17.11 8.31 -0.82
CA ALA A 127 -17.53 8.76 0.50
C ALA A 127 -17.53 10.29 0.59
N ARG A 128 -16.48 10.96 0.08
CA ARG A 128 -16.39 12.43 0.04
C ARG A 128 -17.47 13.07 -0.81
N LYS A 129 -17.76 12.47 -1.96
CA LYS A 129 -18.81 12.93 -2.87
C LYS A 129 -20.21 12.83 -2.27
N GLU A 130 -20.45 11.84 -1.42
CA GLU A 130 -21.75 11.63 -0.78
C GLU A 130 -21.92 12.38 0.53
N ASN A 131 -20.89 12.40 1.37
CA ASN A 131 -20.97 12.80 2.77
C ASN A 131 -20.04 13.99 3.13
N GLY A 132 -19.32 14.55 2.15
CA GLY A 132 -18.44 15.71 2.30
C GLY A 132 -16.97 15.34 2.54
N GLU A 133 -16.08 16.33 2.44
CA GLU A 133 -14.61 16.12 2.51
C GLU A 133 -14.14 15.41 3.79
N ASP A 134 -14.81 15.69 4.90
CA ASP A 134 -14.51 15.12 6.22
C ASP A 134 -15.19 13.76 6.45
N ALA A 135 -15.76 13.12 5.42
CA ALA A 135 -16.46 11.84 5.54
C ALA A 135 -15.57 10.75 6.18
N ILE A 136 -14.29 10.71 5.82
CA ILE A 136 -13.34 9.76 6.41
C ILE A 136 -12.99 10.13 7.85
N LEU A 137 -12.72 11.41 8.12
CA LEU A 137 -12.34 11.90 9.45
C LEU A 137 -13.44 11.73 10.49
N ASN A 138 -14.70 11.83 10.07
CA ASN A 138 -15.87 11.68 10.94
C ASN A 138 -16.45 10.26 10.94
N ASN A 139 -15.74 9.30 10.35
CA ASN A 139 -16.23 7.94 10.07
C ASN A 139 -17.63 7.88 9.45
N ASN A 140 -17.98 8.88 8.64
CA ASN A 140 -19.26 9.00 7.96
C ASN A 140 -19.16 8.36 6.56
N ILE A 141 -18.86 7.06 6.52
CA ILE A 141 -18.75 6.28 5.29
C ILE A 141 -20.00 5.43 5.14
N PRO A 142 -20.72 5.51 3.99
CA PRO A 142 -21.88 4.69 3.75
C PRO A 142 -21.56 3.19 3.90
N GLU A 143 -22.39 2.46 4.64
CA GLU A 143 -22.20 1.02 4.89
C GLU A 143 -22.03 0.19 3.61
N ARG A 144 -22.74 0.59 2.55
CA ARG A 144 -22.60 -0.03 1.23
C ARG A 144 -21.20 0.11 0.63
N LEU A 145 -20.50 1.20 0.91
CA LEU A 145 -19.13 1.42 0.43
C LEU A 145 -18.14 0.61 1.25
N LYS A 146 -18.36 0.46 2.57
CA LYS A 146 -17.55 -0.43 3.41
C LYS A 146 -17.67 -1.90 2.98
N HIS A 147 -18.91 -2.38 2.80
CA HIS A 147 -19.15 -3.72 2.28
C HIS A 147 -18.55 -3.91 0.87
N TRP A 148 -18.67 -2.92 -0.02
CA TRP A 148 -18.05 -2.98 -1.34
C TRP A 148 -16.52 -3.06 -1.25
N LEU A 149 -15.91 -2.22 -0.40
CA LEU A 149 -14.47 -2.22 -0.16
C LEU A 149 -14.00 -3.59 0.33
N LEU A 150 -14.63 -4.15 1.36
CA LEU A 150 -14.28 -5.47 1.90
C LEU A 150 -14.28 -6.56 0.82
N GLU A 151 -15.32 -6.62 0.00
CA GLU A 151 -15.42 -7.64 -1.05
C GLU A 151 -14.39 -7.43 -2.17
N GLU A 152 -14.06 -6.20 -2.51
CA GLU A 152 -12.99 -5.92 -3.46
C GLU A 152 -11.61 -6.26 -2.90
N LEU A 153 -11.32 -5.94 -1.64
CA LEU A 153 -10.05 -6.32 -0.99
C LEU A 153 -9.89 -7.85 -0.95
N LYS A 154 -10.92 -8.60 -0.57
CA LYS A 154 -10.91 -10.08 -0.63
C LYS A 154 -10.67 -10.60 -2.04
N ARG A 155 -11.26 -9.96 -3.06
CA ARG A 155 -11.10 -10.36 -4.46
C ARG A 155 -9.66 -10.12 -4.95
N ILE A 156 -9.04 -9.04 -4.51
CA ILE A 156 -7.68 -8.63 -4.92
C ILE A 156 -6.64 -9.49 -4.22
N ASP A 157 -6.76 -9.61 -2.90
CA ASP A 157 -5.75 -10.20 -2.04
C ASP A 157 -6.40 -10.75 -0.76
N PRO A 158 -6.94 -11.98 -0.78
CA PRO A 158 -7.62 -12.54 0.39
C PRO A 158 -6.81 -12.47 1.69
N PRO A 159 -5.50 -12.80 1.71
CA PRO A 159 -4.67 -12.67 2.93
C PRO A 159 -4.64 -11.27 3.54
N ALA A 160 -4.80 -10.21 2.73
CA ALA A 160 -4.72 -8.82 3.19
C ALA A 160 -5.83 -8.45 4.19
N VAL A 161 -6.94 -9.20 4.21
CA VAL A 161 -8.08 -8.95 5.11
C VAL A 161 -8.33 -10.10 6.09
N GLU A 162 -7.42 -11.08 6.14
CA GLU A 162 -7.44 -12.18 7.11
C GLU A 162 -6.50 -11.91 8.32
N GLY A 163 -5.86 -10.74 8.33
CA GLY A 163 -4.84 -10.32 9.28
C GLY A 163 -4.17 -9.02 8.85
N GLY A 164 -3.50 -8.35 9.78
CA GLY A 164 -2.56 -7.27 9.47
C GLY A 164 -3.21 -5.92 9.16
N PHE A 165 -2.57 -5.16 8.27
CA PHE A 165 -2.83 -3.73 8.10
C PHE A 165 -4.27 -3.44 7.65
N TRP A 166 -4.75 -4.05 6.56
CA TRP A 166 -6.08 -3.73 6.03
C TRP A 166 -7.21 -4.27 6.88
N GLN A 167 -7.00 -5.36 7.62
CA GLN A 167 -7.99 -5.81 8.59
C GLN A 167 -8.17 -4.76 9.70
N ALA A 168 -7.07 -4.27 10.30
CA ALA A 168 -7.14 -3.24 11.32
C ALA A 168 -7.81 -1.96 10.80
N GLU A 169 -7.50 -1.57 9.56
CA GLU A 169 -8.18 -0.42 8.94
C GLU A 169 -9.68 -0.66 8.72
N LEU A 170 -10.09 -1.83 8.24
CA LEU A 170 -11.51 -2.15 8.10
C LEU A 170 -12.24 -2.12 9.44
N GLU A 171 -11.61 -2.62 10.51
CA GLU A 171 -12.14 -2.56 11.88
C GLU A 171 -12.28 -1.11 12.35
N ASN A 172 -11.28 -0.24 12.12
CA ASN A 172 -11.34 1.18 12.44
C ASN A 172 -12.50 1.91 11.72
N LEU A 173 -12.78 1.53 10.46
CA LEU A 173 -13.91 2.10 9.72
C LEU A 173 -15.26 1.66 10.31
N ASP A 174 -15.32 0.58 11.08
CA ASP A 174 -16.55 0.08 11.72
C ASP A 174 -16.75 0.57 13.17
N GLU A 175 -15.77 1.26 13.76
CA GLU A 175 -15.90 1.87 15.08
C GLU A 175 -16.72 3.18 15.03
N GLU A 176 -17.93 3.18 15.62
CA GLU A 176 -18.83 4.35 15.75
C GLU A 176 -18.42 5.36 16.82
#